data_AF-A0A2K2VL89-F1
#
_entry.id   AF-A0A2K2VL89-F1
#
_cell.length_a   1.000
_cell.length_b   1.000
_cell.length_c   1.000
_cell.angle_alpha   90.00
_cell.angle_beta   90.00
_cell.angle_gamma   90.00
#
_symmetry.space_group_name_H-M   'P 1'
#
loop_
_entity.id
_entity.type
_entity.pdbx_description
1 polymer ?
#
loop_
_entity_poly.entity_id
_entity_poly.type
_entity_poly.pdbx_seq_one_letter_code
_entity_poly.pdbx_strand_id
1 'polypeptide(L)'
;MQDIFLEHKTIIVFLHVISAVVWVGGMIAMRYAAHYSFLEIESPQKRLERIAHALKRLFYIVLPFVITLIVTAVFMIKGYGLSQSDFSTLSHAKEGIWSVMFINLIVMILRRNRGERMLHEGNMVGAKNQIELIGKFMVPLNIILGVSAIFLGTLLSSSL
;
A
#
# COMPACT_ATOMS: atom_id res chain seq x y z
N MET A 1 -1.41 27.39 -0.32
CA MET A 1 -1.82 25.97 -0.46
C MET A 1 -3.32 25.83 -0.73
N GLN A 2 -4.17 26.60 -0.06
CA GLN A 2 -5.61 26.59 -0.34
C GLN A 2 -5.93 27.04 -1.76
N ASP A 3 -5.35 28.14 -2.25
CA ASP A 3 -5.60 28.63 -3.62
C ASP A 3 -5.17 27.61 -4.69
N ILE A 4 -3.96 27.06 -4.55
CA ILE A 4 -3.44 25.98 -5.42
C ILE A 4 -4.38 24.76 -5.40
N PHE A 5 -4.89 24.39 -4.22
CA PHE A 5 -5.83 23.28 -4.11
C PHE A 5 -7.15 23.59 -4.82
N LEU A 6 -7.70 24.80 -4.67
CA LEU A 6 -8.96 25.18 -5.31
C LEU A 6 -8.82 25.22 -6.84
N GLU A 7 -7.71 25.75 -7.35
CA GLU A 7 -7.42 25.82 -8.79
C GLU A 7 -7.22 24.42 -9.42
N HIS A 8 -6.62 23.49 -8.67
CA HIS A 8 -6.27 22.15 -9.16
C HIS A 8 -7.05 21.03 -8.45
N LYS A 9 -8.21 21.34 -7.88
CA LYS A 9 -9.00 20.42 -7.03
C LYS A 9 -9.21 19.07 -7.67
N THR A 10 -9.71 19.07 -8.91
CA THR A 10 -10.07 17.85 -9.64
C THR A 10 -8.87 16.93 -9.84
N ILE A 11 -7.72 17.48 -10.27
CA ILE A 11 -6.53 16.67 -10.54
C ILE A 11 -5.90 16.15 -9.25
N ILE A 12 -5.88 16.95 -8.17
CA ILE A 12 -5.35 16.52 -6.87
C ILE A 12 -6.20 15.37 -6.31
N VAL A 13 -7.52 15.50 -6.33
CA VAL A 13 -8.43 14.45 -5.86
C VAL A 13 -8.33 13.20 -6.73
N PHE A 14 -8.28 13.35 -8.06
CA PHE A 14 -8.09 12.22 -8.97
C PHE A 14 -6.80 11.46 -8.67
N LEU A 15 -5.67 12.17 -8.56
CA LEU A 15 -4.37 11.59 -8.22
C LEU A 15 -4.38 10.88 -6.87
N HIS A 16 -5.10 11.43 -5.88
CA HIS A 16 -5.27 10.80 -4.58
C HIS A 16 -6.01 9.45 -4.71
N VAL A 17 -7.16 9.44 -5.37
CA VAL A 17 -8.01 8.26 -5.51
C VAL A 17 -7.32 7.17 -6.34
N ILE A 18 -6.75 7.51 -7.50
CA ILE A 18 -6.06 6.52 -8.33
C ILE A 18 -4.86 5.91 -7.60
N SER A 19 -4.18 6.68 -6.76
CA SER A 19 -3.08 6.16 -5.94
C SER A 19 -3.54 5.12 -4.93
N ALA A 20 -4.68 5.36 -4.27
CA ALA A 20 -5.27 4.38 -3.34
C ALA A 20 -5.70 3.11 -4.08
N VAL A 21 -6.30 3.26 -5.27
CA VAL A 21 -6.72 2.14 -6.13
C VAL A 21 -5.51 1.29 -6.54
N VAL A 22 -4.43 1.89 -7.03
CA VAL A 22 -3.23 1.14 -7.44
C VAL A 22 -2.59 0.44 -6.26
N TRP A 23 -2.49 1.09 -5.10
CA TRP A 23 -1.84 0.49 -3.94
C TRP A 23 -2.66 -0.67 -3.36
N VAL A 24 -3.92 -0.42 -2.98
CA VAL A 24 -4.78 -1.44 -2.35
C VAL A 24 -5.18 -2.51 -3.37
N GLY A 25 -5.57 -2.11 -4.58
CA GLY A 25 -5.91 -3.01 -5.67
C GLY A 25 -4.73 -3.89 -6.10
N GLY A 26 -3.52 -3.33 -6.17
CA GLY A 26 -2.31 -4.10 -6.47
C GLY A 26 -2.01 -5.19 -5.42
N MET A 27 -2.23 -4.88 -4.14
CA MET A 27 -2.09 -5.86 -3.06
C MET A 27 -3.17 -6.95 -3.12
N ILE A 28 -4.41 -6.59 -3.43
CA ILE A 28 -5.51 -7.55 -3.63
C ILE A 28 -5.19 -8.48 -4.80
N ALA A 29 -4.76 -7.95 -5.95
CA ALA A 29 -4.38 -8.74 -7.12
C ALA A 29 -3.20 -9.69 -6.79
N MET A 30 -2.20 -9.21 -6.06
CA MET A 30 -1.09 -10.06 -5.62
C MET A 30 -1.56 -11.21 -4.71
N ARG A 31 -2.45 -10.91 -3.75
CA ARG A 31 -2.91 -11.88 -2.74
C ARG A 31 -3.87 -12.91 -3.31
N TYR A 32 -4.81 -12.50 -4.15
CA TYR A 32 -5.93 -13.35 -4.55
C TYR A 32 -5.86 -13.85 -5.99
N ALA A 33 -5.00 -13.28 -6.83
CA ALA A 33 -4.76 -13.81 -8.18
C ALA A 33 -3.33 -14.38 -8.30
N ALA A 34 -2.31 -13.53 -8.17
CA ALA A 34 -0.93 -13.94 -8.42
C ALA A 34 -0.45 -15.04 -7.46
N HIS A 35 -0.81 -14.96 -6.18
CA HIS A 35 -0.42 -15.96 -5.19
C HIS A 35 -0.79 -17.39 -5.59
N TYR A 36 -2.03 -17.61 -6.04
CA TYR A 36 -2.50 -18.93 -6.44
C TYR A 36 -1.79 -19.43 -7.70
N SER A 37 -1.52 -18.55 -8.67
CA SER A 37 -0.70 -18.90 -9.83
C SER A 37 0.71 -19.35 -9.43
N PHE A 38 1.31 -18.77 -8.40
CA PHE A 38 2.62 -19.23 -7.93
C PHE A 38 2.57 -20.61 -7.26
N LEU A 39 1.44 -21.02 -6.67
CA LEU A 39 1.33 -22.32 -6.01
C LEU A 39 1.42 -23.49 -6.99
N GLU A 40 1.08 -23.28 -8.25
CA GLU A 40 1.19 -24.26 -9.35
C GLU A 40 2.65 -24.57 -9.74
N ILE A 41 3.61 -23.74 -9.30
CA ILE A 41 5.03 -24.00 -9.54
C ILE A 41 5.49 -25.15 -8.62
N GLU A 42 5.81 -26.30 -9.23
CA GLU A 42 6.23 -27.51 -8.51
C GLU A 42 7.49 -27.29 -7.67
N SER A 43 8.54 -26.72 -8.27
CA SER A 43 9.81 -26.47 -7.60
C SER A 43 9.65 -25.43 -6.48
N PRO A 44 9.87 -25.80 -5.20
CA PRO A 44 9.73 -24.87 -4.08
C PRO A 44 10.66 -23.66 -4.19
N GLN A 45 11.87 -23.86 -4.70
CA GLN A 45 12.84 -22.80 -4.92
C GLN A 45 12.37 -21.82 -5.99
N LYS A 46 12.03 -22.31 -7.19
CA LYS A 46 11.55 -21.44 -8.28
C LYS A 46 10.29 -20.69 -7.87
N ARG A 47 9.38 -21.32 -7.12
CA ARG A 47 8.19 -20.67 -6.56
C ARG A 47 8.56 -19.50 -5.66
N LEU A 48 9.49 -19.70 -4.73
CA LEU A 48 9.91 -18.67 -3.79
C LEU A 48 10.61 -17.50 -4.49
N GLU A 49 11.46 -17.78 -5.48
CA GLU A 49 12.10 -16.78 -6.35
C GLU A 49 11.06 -15.95 -7.13
N ARG A 50 10.04 -16.61 -7.70
CA ARG A 50 8.96 -15.93 -8.41
C ARG A 50 8.12 -15.05 -7.51
N ILE A 51 7.80 -15.50 -6.29
CA ILE A 51 7.10 -14.68 -5.29
C ILE A 51 7.96 -13.45 -4.92
N ALA A 52 9.24 -13.64 -4.62
CA ALA A 52 10.15 -12.54 -4.28
C ALA A 52 10.26 -11.51 -5.42
N HIS A 53 10.35 -11.99 -6.66
CA HIS A 53 10.39 -11.14 -7.84
C HIS A 53 9.07 -10.38 -8.06
N ALA A 54 7.93 -11.05 -7.92
CA ALA A 54 6.62 -10.43 -8.07
C ALA A 54 6.37 -9.34 -7.01
N LEU A 55 6.77 -9.59 -5.76
CA LEU A 55 6.73 -8.59 -4.69
C LEU A 55 7.60 -7.36 -5.00
N LYS A 56 8.81 -7.54 -5.56
CA LYS A 56 9.65 -6.41 -6.01
C LYS A 56 8.92 -5.55 -7.02
N ARG A 57 8.34 -6.17 -8.05
CA ARG A 57 7.61 -5.46 -9.10
C ARG A 57 6.41 -4.72 -8.53
N LEU A 58 5.65 -5.36 -7.64
CA LEU A 58 4.56 -4.69 -6.93
C LEU A 58 5.08 -3.46 -6.18
N PHE A 59 6.11 -3.60 -5.34
CA PHE A 59 6.65 -2.48 -4.56
C PHE A 59 7.18 -1.34 -5.44
N TYR A 60 7.84 -1.67 -6.55
CA TYR A 60 8.31 -0.68 -7.52
C TYR A 60 7.16 0.12 -8.13
N ILE A 61 6.04 -0.54 -8.43
CA ILE A 61 4.85 0.11 -8.97
C ILE A 61 4.15 0.93 -7.90
N VAL A 62 3.91 0.37 -6.71
CA VAL A 62 3.08 1.06 -5.69
C VAL A 62 3.79 2.23 -5.03
N LEU A 63 5.11 2.19 -4.85
CA LEU A 63 5.86 3.21 -4.13
C LEU A 63 5.64 4.65 -4.65
N PRO A 64 5.72 4.94 -5.97
CA PRO A 64 5.40 6.28 -6.47
C PRO A 64 3.97 6.70 -6.15
N PHE A 65 2.98 5.79 -6.25
CA PHE A 65 1.60 6.10 -5.90
C PHE A 65 1.41 6.35 -4.39
N VAL A 66 2.13 5.65 -3.52
CA VAL A 66 2.10 5.94 -2.08
C VAL A 66 2.61 7.35 -1.79
N ILE A 67 3.70 7.76 -2.45
CA ILE A 67 4.24 9.11 -2.32
C ILE A 67 3.22 10.14 -2.83
N THR A 68 2.63 9.91 -4.01
CA THR A 68 1.56 10.77 -4.55
C THR A 68 0.36 10.86 -3.61
N LEU A 69 -0.06 9.75 -3.00
CA LEU A 69 -1.17 9.70 -2.05
C LEU A 69 -0.90 10.56 -0.82
N ILE A 70 0.31 10.48 -0.25
CA ILE A 70 0.70 11.30 0.91
C ILE A 70 0.74 12.78 0.55
N VAL A 71 1.36 13.14 -0.58
CA VAL A 71 1.44 14.54 -1.02
C VAL A 71 0.05 15.12 -1.24
N THR A 72 -0.81 14.41 -1.97
CA THR A 72 -2.19 14.85 -2.24
C THR A 72 -3.04 14.92 -0.97
N ALA A 73 -2.83 14.02 0.00
CA ALA A 73 -3.49 14.08 1.31
C ALA A 73 -3.19 15.41 2.04
N VAL A 74 -1.93 15.85 2.04
CA VAL A 74 -1.54 17.13 2.64
C VAL A 74 -2.24 18.32 1.96
N PHE A 75 -2.31 18.33 0.63
CA PHE A 75 -3.04 19.36 -0.11
C PHE A 75 -4.53 19.36 0.24
N MET A 76 -5.17 18.19 0.30
CA MET A 76 -6.60 18.07 0.62
C MET A 76 -6.91 18.50 2.07
N ILE A 77 -6.11 18.07 3.05
CA ILE A 77 -6.30 18.44 4.46
C ILE A 77 -6.23 19.96 4.63
N LYS A 78 -5.25 20.61 4.01
CA LYS A 78 -5.09 22.07 4.09
C LYS A 78 -6.11 22.80 3.23
N GLY A 79 -6.44 22.28 2.06
CA GLY A 79 -7.36 22.90 1.10
C GLY A 79 -8.82 22.90 1.56
N TYR A 80 -9.26 21.81 2.20
CA TYR A 80 -10.60 21.71 2.79
C TYR A 80 -10.67 22.22 4.24
N GLY A 81 -9.55 22.63 4.84
CA GLY A 81 -9.53 23.08 6.23
C GLY A 81 -9.90 21.98 7.25
N LEU A 82 -9.68 20.70 6.93
CA LEU A 82 -10.19 19.57 7.71
C LEU A 82 -9.76 19.58 9.18
N SER A 83 -8.55 20.05 9.46
CA SER A 83 -8.01 20.11 10.83
C SER A 83 -8.79 21.01 11.78
N GLN A 84 -9.58 21.95 11.25
CA GLN A 84 -10.42 22.89 12.04
C GLN A 84 -11.91 22.59 11.91
N SER A 85 -12.28 21.52 11.21
CA SER A 85 -13.66 21.11 10.97
C SER A 85 -14.11 20.01 11.94
N ASP A 86 -15.42 19.75 12.00
CA ASP A 86 -16.01 18.61 12.71
C ASP A 86 -15.47 17.25 12.22
N PHE A 87 -14.89 17.22 11.01
CA PHE A 87 -14.28 16.03 10.41
C PHE A 87 -12.81 15.81 10.81
N SER A 88 -12.23 16.65 11.67
CA SER A 88 -10.82 16.58 12.06
C SER A 88 -10.42 15.20 12.59
N THR A 89 -11.20 14.63 13.51
CA THR A 89 -10.96 13.29 14.07
C THR A 89 -10.95 12.21 13.00
N LEU A 90 -11.92 12.23 12.09
CA LEU A 90 -12.04 11.25 11.01
C LEU A 90 -10.88 11.39 10.01
N SER A 91 -10.49 12.62 9.68
CA SER A 91 -9.31 12.91 8.87
C SER A 91 -8.04 12.35 9.51
N HIS A 92 -7.81 12.62 10.79
CA HIS A 92 -6.63 12.13 11.51
C HIS A 92 -6.60 10.61 11.64
N ALA A 93 -7.75 9.97 11.90
CA ALA A 93 -7.86 8.51 11.95
C ALA A 93 -7.46 7.88 10.61
N LYS A 94 -7.97 8.40 9.49
CA LYS A 94 -7.62 7.93 8.14
C LYS A 94 -6.12 8.08 7.86
N GLU A 95 -5.52 9.22 8.18
CA GLU A 95 -4.07 9.44 8.00
C GLU A 95 -3.22 8.53 8.90
N GLY A 96 -3.70 8.23 10.12
CA GLY A 96 -3.08 7.25 11.00
C GLY A 96 -3.03 5.86 10.37
N ILE A 97 -4.14 5.42 9.75
CA ILE A 97 -4.19 4.14 9.03
C ILE A 97 -3.19 4.13 7.87
N TRP A 98 -3.16 5.18 7.03
CA TRP A 98 -2.20 5.28 5.92
C TRP A 98 -0.75 5.27 6.41
N SER A 99 -0.46 5.92 7.53
CA SER A 99 0.88 5.94 8.13
C SER A 99 1.32 4.54 8.58
N VAL A 100 0.43 3.79 9.26
CA VAL A 100 0.69 2.40 9.66
C VAL A 100 0.93 1.53 8.43
N MET A 101 0.11 1.69 7.38
CA MET A 101 0.26 0.94 6.13
C MET A 101 1.58 1.25 5.41
N PHE A 102 2.00 2.52 5.42
CA PHE A 102 3.26 2.96 4.84
C PHE A 102 4.45 2.34 5.58
N ILE A 103 4.44 2.37 6.92
CA ILE A 103 5.47 1.71 7.72
C ILE A 103 5.50 0.20 7.42
N ASN A 104 4.35 -0.45 7.37
CA ASN A 104 4.25 -1.86 7.02
C ASN A 104 4.81 -2.14 5.60
N LEU A 105 4.56 -1.27 4.63
CA LEU A 105 5.16 -1.35 3.28
C LEU A 105 6.69 -1.28 3.32
N ILE A 106 7.26 -0.34 4.08
CA ILE A 106 8.72 -0.25 4.24
C ILE A 106 9.27 -1.54 4.85
N VAL A 107 8.64 -2.08 5.90
CA VAL A 107 9.06 -3.34 6.51
C VAL A 107 8.95 -4.51 5.52
N MET A 108 7.91 -4.56 4.68
CA MET A 108 7.76 -5.58 3.63
C MET A 108 8.90 -5.50 2.61
N ILE A 109 9.28 -4.30 2.15
CA ILE A 109 10.41 -4.10 1.23
C ILE A 109 11.71 -4.61 1.85
N LEU A 110 11.98 -4.25 3.12
CA LEU A 110 13.18 -4.68 3.83
C LEU A 110 13.22 -6.20 4.04
N ARG A 111 12.09 -6.83 4.37
CA ARG A 111 12.00 -8.29 4.50
C ARG A 111 12.19 -8.99 3.17
N ARG A 112 11.57 -8.48 2.11
CA ARG A 112 11.71 -9.02 0.76
C ARG A 112 13.17 -8.99 0.28
N ASN A 113 13.87 -7.88 0.51
CA ASN A 113 15.28 -7.75 0.12
C ASN A 113 16.18 -8.69 0.93
N ARG A 114 15.92 -8.86 2.23
CA ARG A 114 16.60 -9.88 3.05
C ARG A 114 16.34 -11.29 2.55
N GLY A 115 15.09 -11.60 2.20
CA GLY A 115 14.71 -12.90 1.64
C GLY A 115 15.38 -13.19 0.30
N GLU A 116 15.44 -12.22 -0.61
CA GLU A 116 16.16 -12.36 -1.89
C GLU A 116 17.66 -12.61 -1.67
N ARG A 117 18.29 -11.87 -0.75
CA ARG A 117 19.71 -12.11 -0.42
C ARG A 117 19.94 -13.54 0.10
N MET A 118 19.07 -14.02 1.00
CA MET A 118 19.14 -15.39 1.52
C MET A 118 18.95 -16.45 0.43
N LEU A 119 18.13 -16.19 -0.61
CA LEU A 119 17.99 -17.07 -1.77
C LEU A 119 19.31 -17.18 -2.54
N HIS A 120 19.98 -16.06 -2.79
CA HIS A 120 21.27 -16.03 -3.49
C HIS A 120 22.39 -16.73 -2.70
N GLU A 121 22.31 -16.71 -1.37
CA GLU A 121 23.23 -17.42 -0.46
C GLU A 121 22.89 -18.91 -0.30
N GLY A 122 21.80 -19.41 -0.91
CA GLY A 122 21.35 -20.80 -0.76
C GLY A 122 20.60 -21.10 0.54
N ASN A 123 20.34 -20.09 1.39
CA ASN A 123 19.59 -20.24 2.63
C ASN A 123 18.07 -20.21 2.39
N MET A 124 17.55 -21.35 1.91
CA MET A 124 16.14 -21.50 1.53
C MET A 124 15.17 -21.34 2.70
N VAL A 125 15.51 -21.84 3.88
CA VAL A 125 14.64 -21.76 5.07
C VAL A 125 14.52 -20.32 5.56
N GLY A 126 15.64 -19.60 5.65
CA GLY A 126 15.66 -18.19 6.01
C GLY A 126 14.88 -17.34 5.02
N ALA A 127 15.11 -17.55 3.72
CA ALA A 127 14.37 -16.86 2.67
C ALA A 127 12.86 -17.07 2.75
N LYS A 128 12.43 -18.33 2.95
CA LYS A 128 11.02 -18.69 3.10
C LYS A 128 10.40 -17.94 4.27
N ASN A 129 11.04 -17.96 5.44
CA ASN A 129 10.53 -17.29 6.64
C ASN A 129 10.37 -15.77 6.46
N GLN A 130 11.26 -15.14 5.69
CA GLN A 130 11.14 -13.70 5.39
C GLN A 130 9.98 -13.39 4.43
N ILE A 131 9.85 -14.16 3.35
CA ILE A 131 8.90 -13.90 2.26
C ILE A 131 7.48 -14.37 2.63
N GLU A 132 7.36 -15.50 3.33
CA GLU A 132 6.06 -16.05 3.73
C GLU A 132 5.32 -15.11 4.69
N LEU A 133 6.04 -14.46 5.61
CA LEU A 133 5.43 -13.50 6.54
C LEU A 133 4.76 -12.33 5.79
N ILE A 134 5.35 -11.88 4.69
CA ILE A 134 4.80 -10.82 3.84
C ILE A 134 3.44 -11.26 3.30
N GLY A 135 3.39 -12.40 2.64
CA GLY A 135 2.18 -12.90 1.99
C GLY A 135 1.10 -13.33 2.98
N LYS A 136 1.49 -13.92 4.12
CA LYS A 136 0.57 -14.51 5.10
C LYS A 136 -0.07 -13.48 6.02
N PHE A 137 0.65 -12.42 6.39
CA PHE A 137 0.17 -11.46 7.39
C PHE A 137 0.24 -10.01 6.91
N MET A 138 1.39 -9.56 6.40
CA MET A 138 1.61 -8.13 6.16
C MET A 138 0.77 -7.59 5.01
N VAL A 139 0.65 -8.34 3.90
CA VAL A 139 -0.21 -7.97 2.77
C VAL A 139 -1.70 -7.99 3.16
N PRO A 140 -2.24 -9.07 3.77
CA PRO A 140 -3.62 -9.07 4.26
C PRO A 140 -3.94 -7.93 5.23
N LEU A 141 -3.03 -7.63 6.18
CA LEU A 141 -3.19 -6.50 7.10
C LEU A 141 -3.33 -5.18 6.34
N ASN A 142 -2.43 -4.91 5.38
CA ASN A 142 -2.50 -3.69 4.57
C ASN A 142 -3.76 -3.62 3.71
N ILE A 143 -4.29 -4.75 3.22
CA ILE A 143 -5.56 -4.77 2.48
C ILE A 143 -6.70 -4.34 3.41
N ILE A 144 -6.81 -4.93 4.60
CA ILE A 144 -7.88 -4.61 5.57
C ILE A 144 -7.82 -3.14 5.98
N LEU A 145 -6.62 -2.66 6.31
CA LEU A 145 -6.38 -1.25 6.65
C LEU A 145 -6.73 -0.33 5.47
N GLY A 146 -6.28 -0.69 4.26
CA GLY A 146 -6.50 0.12 3.05
C GLY A 146 -7.96 0.24 2.68
N VAL A 147 -8.71 -0.87 2.72
CA VAL A 147 -10.16 -0.86 2.47
C VAL A 147 -10.88 -0.03 3.54
N SER A 148 -10.51 -0.16 4.81
CA SER A 148 -11.05 0.66 5.90
C SER A 148 -10.78 2.16 5.67
N ALA A 149 -9.55 2.53 5.30
CA ALA A 149 -9.18 3.92 5.03
C ALA A 149 -9.90 4.49 3.79
N ILE A 150 -10.09 3.68 2.75
CA ILE A 150 -10.89 4.06 1.57
C ILE A 150 -12.34 4.32 1.98
N PHE A 151 -12.95 3.43 2.77
CA PHE A 151 -14.31 3.62 3.27
C PHE A 151 -14.45 4.91 4.09
N LEU A 152 -13.53 5.18 5.02
CA LEU A 152 -13.51 6.45 5.76
C LEU A 152 -13.35 7.66 4.83
N GLY A 153 -12.52 7.54 3.80
CA GLY A 153 -12.37 8.58 2.78
C GLY A 153 -13.65 8.85 1.99
N THR A 154 -14.41 7.80 1.66
CA THR A 154 -15.71 7.92 0.99
C THR A 154 -16.74 8.60 1.90
N LEU A 155 -16.82 8.22 3.18
CA LEU A 155 -17.69 8.87 4.16
C LEU A 155 -17.36 10.36 4.33
N LEU A 156 -16.08 10.70 4.37
CA LEU A 156 -15.63 12.09 4.42
C LEU A 156 -16.06 12.83 3.15
N SER A 157 -15.80 12.25 1.98
CA SER A 157 -16.11 12.87 0.68
C SER A 157 -17.59 13.05 0.44
N SER A 158 -18.46 12.20 0.98
CA SER A 158 -19.92 12.36 0.85
C SER A 158 -20.49 13.42 1.80
N SER A 159 -19.70 13.86 2.77
CA SER A 159 -20.11 14.78 3.83
C SER A 159 -19.50 16.20 3.68
N LEU A 160 -18.56 16.37 2.74
CA LEU A 160 -17.93 17.64 2.34
C LEU A 160 -18.64 18.25 1.12
#